data_AF-A0A1E4XDN0-F1
#
_entry.id   AF-A0A1E4XDN0-F1
#
_cell.length_a   1.000
_cell.length_b   1.000
_cell.length_c   1.000
_cell.angle_alpha   90.00
_cell.angle_beta   90.00
_cell.angle_gamma   90.00
#
_symmetry.space_group_name_H-M   'P 1'
#
loop_
_entity.id
_entity.type
_entity.pdbx_description
1 polymer ?
#
loop_
_entity_poly.entity_id
_entity_poly.type
_entity_poly.pdbx_seq_one_letter_code
_entity_poly.pdbx_strand_id
1 'polypeptide(L)'
;MALALSLGPDSKTEASALHQAVFEASGYGLESAALHRLRQLIEKLQGLRNFQESEQIDYEMSLVTHVPCFTQRELMDVITQWSMSHRDALPDEALRAAAFRGQTTLDICASRFLNMTLDQYAICNRELKGQTFKAQHNKTQEHALAIIHFLEKLVAPQRGAALVNAASSLQICSRMLDLFTTHSSVADSELRSAELRILECVAQRCVDRAQLYYQCVRYRSEAPLPQLVQSVSDITVGAAVDEALALFTTASGMSLCRMQSAPNPLLEIVRRHDSALYTVENKERLRQLLLGDEGEERRSVMAWNCMEYLRILIDRSNDFSLFCTHHRPMLEACWSAVIGEEWVSSGEEQVMSLHHRLCLWIGESLPLPHWAKASQPTTA
;
A
#
# COMPACT_ATOMS: atom_id res chain seq x y z
N MET A 1 33.75 -22.88 13.64
CA MET A 1 34.21 -23.78 12.57
C MET A 1 34.09 -23.03 11.26
N ALA A 2 35.19 -22.94 10.52
CA ALA A 2 35.34 -22.13 9.32
C ALA A 2 34.39 -22.57 8.20
N LEU A 3 33.53 -21.65 7.73
CA LEU A 3 32.90 -21.74 6.42
C LEU A 3 33.95 -21.42 5.35
N ALA A 4 34.93 -22.32 5.23
CA ALA A 4 35.82 -22.39 4.09
C ALA A 4 35.17 -23.33 3.06
N LEU A 5 34.12 -22.87 2.39
CA LEU A 5 33.56 -23.54 1.23
C LEU A 5 33.83 -22.69 -0.01
N SER A 6 34.88 -23.12 -0.72
CA SER A 6 35.17 -22.97 -2.14
C SER A 6 34.65 -21.71 -2.87
N LEU A 7 35.21 -20.57 -2.52
CA LEU A 7 35.27 -19.43 -3.45
C LEU A 7 36.49 -19.64 -4.38
N GLY A 8 36.26 -19.68 -5.69
CA GLY A 8 37.32 -19.71 -6.70
C GLY A 8 38.27 -18.51 -6.54
N PRO A 9 39.53 -18.59 -7.01
CA PRO A 9 40.55 -17.57 -6.77
C PRO A 9 40.13 -16.15 -7.15
N ASP A 10 39.33 -16.00 -8.21
CA ASP A 10 38.82 -14.70 -8.69
C ASP A 10 37.73 -14.10 -7.77
N SER A 11 36.88 -14.94 -7.19
CA SER A 11 35.82 -14.49 -6.27
C SER A 11 36.35 -14.02 -4.90
N LYS A 12 37.53 -14.50 -4.48
CA LYS A 12 38.21 -14.02 -3.27
C LYS A 12 38.81 -12.63 -3.46
N THR A 13 39.27 -12.31 -4.66
CA THR A 13 39.84 -11.00 -4.99
C THR A 13 38.75 -9.94 -5.13
N GLU A 14 37.63 -10.26 -5.79
CA GLU A 14 36.43 -9.40 -5.82
C GLU A 14 35.84 -9.16 -4.43
N ALA A 15 35.71 -10.21 -3.61
CA ALA A 15 35.20 -10.09 -2.25
C ALA A 15 36.07 -9.15 -1.38
N SER A 16 37.39 -9.26 -1.50
CA SER A 16 38.35 -8.40 -0.81
C SER A 16 38.27 -6.95 -1.28
N ALA A 17 38.09 -6.71 -2.58
CA ALA A 17 37.94 -5.36 -3.14
C ALA A 17 36.63 -4.70 -2.69
N LEU A 18 35.53 -5.45 -2.67
CA LEU A 18 34.21 -4.99 -2.18
C LEU A 18 34.24 -4.65 -0.69
N HIS A 19 34.89 -5.49 0.12
CA HIS A 19 35.11 -5.22 1.54
C HIS A 19 35.88 -3.92 1.77
N GLN A 20 36.90 -3.67 0.94
CA GLN A 20 37.75 -2.50 1.07
C GLN A 20 37.03 -1.22 0.62
N ALA A 21 36.25 -1.28 -0.47
CA ALA A 21 35.43 -0.17 -0.94
C ALA A 21 34.31 0.21 0.04
N VAL A 22 33.62 -0.78 0.64
CA VAL A 22 32.59 -0.53 1.66
C VAL A 22 33.21 -0.01 2.96
N PHE A 23 34.39 -0.50 3.34
CA PHE A 23 35.16 0.01 4.47
C PHE A 23 35.49 1.50 4.28
N GLU A 24 36.02 1.89 3.12
CA GLU A 24 36.35 3.27 2.78
C GLU A 24 35.11 4.18 2.73
N ALA A 25 33.98 3.69 2.23
CA ALA A 25 32.73 4.44 2.14
C ALA A 25 31.99 4.59 3.48
N SER A 26 32.19 3.68 4.43
CA SER A 26 31.43 3.64 5.69
C SER A 26 31.83 4.69 6.72
N GLY A 27 33.06 5.24 6.63
CA GLY A 27 33.57 6.26 7.55
C GLY A 27 33.79 5.79 9.00
N TYR A 28 33.65 4.49 9.29
CA TYR A 28 33.85 3.94 10.63
C TYR A 28 35.34 3.76 10.96
N GLY A 29 35.72 4.00 12.22
CA GLY A 29 37.07 3.72 12.70
C GLY A 29 37.42 2.22 12.59
N LEU A 30 38.67 1.93 12.23
CA LEU A 30 39.22 0.58 11.94
C LEU A 30 38.95 -0.48 13.02
N GLU A 31 38.80 -0.06 14.28
CA GLU A 31 38.55 -0.94 15.42
C GLU A 31 37.15 -0.79 16.03
N SER A 32 36.24 -0.08 15.36
CA SER A 32 34.90 0.13 15.90
C SER A 32 34.06 -1.15 15.84
N ALA A 33 33.27 -1.38 16.90
CA ALA A 33 32.33 -2.50 16.96
C ALA A 33 31.29 -2.46 15.82
N ALA A 34 30.93 -1.26 15.35
CA ALA A 34 30.05 -1.05 14.20
C ALA A 34 30.68 -1.58 12.90
N LEU A 35 31.97 -1.31 12.69
CA LEU A 35 32.71 -1.81 11.53
C LEU A 35 32.88 -3.33 11.56
N HIS A 36 33.18 -3.89 12.74
CA HIS A 36 33.29 -5.33 12.90
C HIS A 36 31.97 -6.06 12.56
N ARG A 37 30.84 -5.45 12.94
CA ARG A 37 29.50 -5.95 12.62
C ARG A 37 29.19 -5.83 11.12
N LEU A 38 29.54 -4.71 10.49
CA LEU A 38 29.41 -4.50 9.05
C LEU A 38 30.23 -5.53 8.25
N ARG A 39 31.43 -5.88 8.74
CA ARG A 39 32.28 -6.89 8.09
C ARG A 39 31.67 -8.29 8.15
N GLN A 40 31.17 -8.69 9.32
CA GLN A 40 30.45 -9.97 9.47
C GLN A 40 29.18 -10.03 8.62
N LEU A 41 28.53 -8.89 8.42
CA LEU A 41 27.37 -8.73 7.54
C LEU A 41 27.71 -9.00 6.07
N ILE A 42 28.79 -8.39 5.57
CA ILE A 42 29.21 -8.55 4.19
C ILE A 42 29.70 -9.98 3.93
N GLU A 43 30.41 -10.59 4.89
CA GLU A 43 30.86 -11.99 4.78
C GLU A 43 29.68 -12.96 4.72
N LYS A 44 28.65 -12.75 5.55
CA LYS A 44 27.42 -13.54 5.48
C LYS A 44 26.66 -13.32 4.18
N LEU A 45 26.55 -12.08 3.71
CA LEU A 45 25.95 -11.73 2.40
C LEU A 45 26.63 -12.44 1.23
N GLN A 46 27.97 -12.45 1.22
CA GLN A 46 28.75 -13.12 0.19
C GLN A 46 28.60 -14.65 0.28
N GLY A 47 28.49 -15.19 1.49
CA GLY A 47 28.16 -16.60 1.70
C GLY A 47 26.77 -16.98 1.17
N LEU A 48 25.78 -16.11 1.35
CA LEU A 48 24.38 -16.32 0.95
C LEU A 48 24.16 -16.18 -0.56
N ARG A 49 24.87 -15.25 -1.22
CA ARG A 49 24.84 -15.06 -2.68
C ARG A 49 25.23 -16.30 -3.48
N ASN A 50 26.00 -17.22 -2.89
CA ASN A 50 26.42 -18.45 -3.57
C ASN A 50 25.39 -19.57 -3.51
N PHE A 51 24.32 -19.47 -2.70
CA PHE A 51 23.45 -20.63 -2.46
C PHE A 51 21.94 -20.39 -2.40
N GLN A 52 21.37 -19.18 -2.30
CA GLN A 52 19.91 -19.07 -2.09
C GLN A 52 19.21 -17.88 -2.77
N GLU A 53 17.89 -18.04 -2.96
CA GLU A 53 16.95 -17.08 -3.57
C GLU A 53 16.72 -15.82 -2.70
N SER A 54 16.24 -14.73 -3.31
CA SER A 54 16.14 -13.37 -2.72
C SER A 54 15.49 -13.32 -1.34
N GLU A 55 14.43 -14.08 -1.09
CA GLU A 55 13.68 -14.05 0.18
C GLU A 55 14.48 -14.65 1.34
N GLN A 56 15.33 -15.65 1.07
CA GLN A 56 16.19 -16.24 2.08
C GLN A 56 17.41 -15.36 2.36
N ILE A 57 17.86 -14.62 1.34
CA ILE A 57 18.83 -13.54 1.50
C ILE A 57 18.23 -12.41 2.35
N ASP A 58 17.00 -11.98 2.09
CA ASP A 58 16.31 -10.94 2.87
C ASP A 58 16.06 -11.39 4.32
N TYR A 59 15.67 -12.65 4.50
CA TYR A 59 15.51 -13.27 5.81
C TYR A 59 16.82 -13.29 6.62
N GLU A 60 17.88 -13.84 6.05
CA GLU A 60 19.20 -13.88 6.71
C GLU A 60 19.77 -12.47 6.88
N MET A 61 19.53 -11.56 5.94
CA MET A 61 19.91 -10.15 6.08
C MET A 61 19.18 -9.46 7.23
N SER A 62 17.90 -9.79 7.45
CA SER A 62 17.16 -9.31 8.61
C SER A 62 17.77 -9.84 9.91
N LEU A 63 18.27 -11.08 9.94
CA LEU A 63 18.92 -11.68 11.11
C LEU A 63 20.27 -11.03 11.44
N VAL A 64 21.00 -10.55 10.43
CA VAL A 64 22.37 -10.05 10.62
C VAL A 64 22.39 -8.52 10.80
N THR A 65 21.50 -7.77 10.15
CA THR A 65 21.48 -6.28 10.20
C THR A 65 20.80 -5.73 11.46
N HIS A 66 20.06 -6.56 12.19
CA HIS A 66 19.23 -6.10 13.30
C HIS A 66 19.76 -6.54 14.66
N VAL A 67 19.62 -5.68 15.69
CA VAL A 67 19.84 -6.09 17.09
C VAL A 67 18.90 -7.28 17.35
N PRO A 68 19.43 -8.49 17.66
CA PRO A 68 18.64 -9.72 17.55
C PRO A 68 17.55 -9.73 18.62
N CYS A 69 16.32 -9.40 18.22
CA CYS A 69 15.13 -9.62 19.05
C CYS A 69 14.87 -11.15 19.15
N PHE A 70 14.87 -11.83 17.99
CA PHE A 70 14.56 -13.25 17.87
C PHE A 70 15.50 -13.95 16.88
N THR A 71 15.89 -15.17 17.22
CA THR A 71 16.46 -16.15 16.28
C THR A 71 15.35 -16.99 15.65
N GLN A 72 15.64 -17.64 14.51
CA GLN A 72 14.70 -18.59 13.90
C GLN A 72 14.24 -19.67 14.89
N ARG A 73 15.20 -20.24 15.64
CA ARG A 73 14.91 -21.28 16.61
C ARG A 73 13.96 -20.79 17.70
N GLU A 74 14.18 -19.60 18.25
CA GLU A 74 13.29 -19.02 19.25
C GLU A 74 11.88 -18.76 18.70
N LEU A 75 11.77 -18.29 17.45
CA LEU A 75 10.46 -18.14 16.81
C LEU A 75 9.74 -19.49 16.68
N MET A 76 10.42 -20.51 16.17
CA MET A 76 9.85 -21.85 16.00
C MET A 76 9.48 -22.49 17.33
N ASP A 77 10.30 -22.30 18.36
CA ASP A 77 10.02 -22.76 19.72
C ASP A 77 8.77 -22.08 20.27
N VAL A 78 8.61 -20.77 20.05
CA VAL A 78 7.40 -20.02 20.46
C VAL A 78 6.16 -20.50 19.70
N ILE A 79 6.23 -20.66 18.38
CA ILE A 79 5.11 -21.16 17.56
C ILE A 79 4.69 -22.56 18.02
N THR A 80 5.66 -23.44 18.25
CA THR A 80 5.42 -24.83 18.68
C THR A 80 4.84 -24.88 20.10
N GLN A 81 5.38 -24.10 21.03
CA GLN A 81 4.84 -24.01 22.39
C GLN A 81 3.42 -23.43 22.40
N TRP A 82 3.16 -22.43 21.56
CA TRP A 82 1.83 -21.86 21.40
C TRP A 82 0.87 -22.88 20.80
N SER A 83 1.24 -23.59 19.74
CA SER A 83 0.37 -24.58 19.09
C SER A 83 0.04 -25.76 20.02
N MET A 84 0.90 -26.08 20.99
CA MET A 84 0.62 -27.11 22.00
C MET A 84 -0.24 -26.60 23.16
N SER A 85 0.05 -25.40 23.67
CA SER A 85 -0.55 -24.89 24.93
C SER A 85 -1.70 -23.91 24.73
N HIS A 86 -1.80 -23.31 23.54
CA HIS A 86 -2.70 -22.20 23.19
C HIS A 86 -2.69 -21.05 24.22
N ARG A 87 -1.56 -20.87 24.92
CA ARG A 87 -1.43 -19.87 25.99
C ARG A 87 -1.34 -18.47 25.39
N ASP A 88 -2.38 -17.67 25.59
CA ASP A 88 -2.46 -16.32 25.01
C ASP A 88 -1.35 -15.37 25.46
N ALA A 89 -0.79 -15.53 26.66
CA ALA A 89 0.29 -14.68 27.14
C ALA A 89 1.65 -14.94 26.47
N LEU A 90 1.83 -16.10 25.81
CA LEU A 90 3.14 -16.55 25.33
C LEU A 90 3.77 -15.61 24.29
N PRO A 91 3.06 -15.09 23.27
CA PRO A 91 3.64 -14.16 22.30
C PRO A 91 4.11 -12.85 22.95
N ASP A 92 3.32 -12.31 23.86
CA ASP A 92 3.65 -11.05 24.56
C ASP A 92 4.84 -11.24 25.51
N GLU A 93 4.94 -12.37 26.21
CA GLU A 93 6.09 -12.73 27.03
C GLU A 93 7.36 -12.87 26.19
N ALA A 94 7.27 -13.58 25.06
CA ALA A 94 8.37 -13.75 24.12
C ALA A 94 8.86 -12.41 23.56
N LEU A 95 7.94 -11.51 23.18
CA LEU A 95 8.24 -10.17 22.68
C LEU A 95 8.96 -9.32 23.72
N ARG A 96 8.52 -9.33 24.98
CA ARG A 96 9.18 -8.58 26.07
C ARG A 96 10.58 -9.11 26.33
N ALA A 97 10.76 -10.42 26.37
CA ALA A 97 12.07 -11.04 26.56
C ALA A 97 13.02 -10.70 25.40
N ALA A 98 12.53 -10.77 24.17
CA ALA A 98 13.26 -10.40 22.96
C ALA A 98 13.66 -8.93 22.93
N ALA A 99 12.74 -8.01 23.26
CA ALA A 99 13.02 -6.58 23.33
C ALA A 99 14.05 -6.23 24.40
N PHE A 100 13.98 -6.89 25.57
CA PHE A 100 14.95 -6.74 26.63
C PHE A 100 16.35 -7.21 26.19
N ARG A 101 16.46 -8.43 25.63
CA ARG A 101 17.74 -8.96 25.12
C ARG A 101 18.32 -8.11 23.99
N GLY A 102 17.45 -7.71 23.07
CA GLY A 102 17.79 -6.91 21.90
C GLY A 102 17.92 -5.41 22.17
N GLN A 103 17.82 -4.95 23.44
CA GLN A 103 17.92 -3.54 23.83
C GLN A 103 17.17 -2.58 22.89
N THR A 104 15.93 -2.92 22.53
CA THR A 104 15.12 -2.18 21.54
C THR A 104 13.68 -2.04 22.03
N THR A 105 12.89 -1.22 21.34
CA THR A 105 11.47 -1.02 21.69
C THR A 105 10.61 -2.23 21.34
N LEU A 106 9.50 -2.40 22.08
CA LEU A 106 8.52 -3.44 21.82
C LEU A 106 7.90 -3.31 20.42
N ASP A 107 7.66 -2.09 19.93
CA ASP A 107 7.09 -1.86 18.60
C ASP A 107 8.02 -2.40 17.50
N ILE A 108 9.32 -2.13 17.59
CA ILE A 108 10.31 -2.64 16.63
C ILE A 108 10.37 -4.17 16.67
N CYS A 109 10.40 -4.77 17.87
CA CYS A 109 10.38 -6.23 17.96
C CYS A 109 9.05 -6.84 17.49
N ALA A 110 7.90 -6.19 17.70
CA ALA A 110 6.59 -6.66 17.25
C ALA A 110 6.50 -6.67 15.71
N SER A 111 6.92 -5.59 15.05
CA SER A 111 6.99 -5.56 13.58
C SER A 111 7.94 -6.63 13.03
N ARG A 112 9.08 -6.86 13.69
CA ARG A 112 10.00 -7.94 13.31
C ARG A 112 9.39 -9.32 13.52
N PHE A 113 8.72 -9.54 14.64
CA PHE A 113 8.10 -10.81 14.98
C PHE A 113 6.99 -11.19 13.99
N LEU A 114 6.15 -10.22 13.59
CA LEU A 114 5.17 -10.40 12.52
C LEU A 114 5.83 -10.73 11.18
N ASN A 115 6.87 -9.96 10.80
CA ASN A 115 7.62 -10.20 9.56
C ASN A 115 8.24 -11.59 9.51
N MET A 116 8.92 -12.02 10.58
CA MET A 116 9.53 -13.35 10.63
C MET A 116 8.46 -14.45 10.61
N THR A 117 7.30 -14.23 11.21
CA THR A 117 6.17 -15.18 11.14
C THR A 117 5.64 -15.28 9.71
N LEU A 118 5.53 -14.15 8.99
CA LEU A 118 5.18 -14.13 7.56
C LEU A 118 6.23 -14.83 6.70
N ASP A 119 7.53 -14.66 6.99
CA ASP A 119 8.62 -15.36 6.30
C ASP A 119 8.48 -16.88 6.46
N GLN A 120 8.25 -17.37 7.69
CA GLN A 120 8.07 -18.81 7.90
C GLN A 120 6.82 -19.33 7.18
N TYR A 121 5.74 -18.56 7.13
CA TYR A 121 4.55 -18.93 6.36
C TYR A 121 4.84 -18.99 4.86
N ALA A 122 5.59 -18.01 4.33
CA ALA A 122 6.02 -17.97 2.92
C ALA A 122 6.82 -19.23 2.54
N ILE A 123 7.79 -19.60 3.38
CA ILE A 123 8.61 -20.80 3.21
C ILE A 123 7.72 -22.04 3.16
N CYS A 124 6.77 -22.20 4.10
CA CYS A 124 5.85 -23.33 4.12
C CYS A 124 4.99 -23.42 2.86
N ASN A 125 4.43 -22.30 2.41
CA ASN A 125 3.61 -22.26 1.20
C ASN A 125 4.40 -22.60 -0.07
N ARG A 126 5.67 -22.17 -0.13
CA ARG A 126 6.56 -22.51 -1.23
C ARG A 126 6.91 -24.00 -1.23
N GLU A 127 7.22 -24.56 -0.06
CA GLU A 127 7.44 -25.99 0.10
C GLU A 127 6.21 -26.79 -0.35
N LEU A 128 5.00 -26.39 0.08
CA LEU A 128 3.75 -27.05 -0.32
C LEU A 128 3.58 -27.17 -1.83
N LYS A 129 3.97 -26.15 -2.61
CA LYS A 129 3.92 -26.15 -4.08
C LYS A 129 4.93 -27.13 -4.70
N GLY A 130 6.06 -27.37 -4.05
CA GLY A 130 7.13 -28.24 -4.54
C GLY A 130 7.05 -29.70 -4.11
N GLN A 131 6.19 -30.05 -3.14
CA GLN A 131 6.10 -31.41 -2.61
C GLN A 131 5.34 -32.36 -3.55
N THR A 132 5.95 -33.49 -3.89
CA THR A 132 5.33 -34.58 -4.67
C THR A 132 4.81 -35.72 -3.79
N PHE A 133 5.36 -35.89 -2.58
CA PHE A 133 4.97 -36.95 -1.65
C PHE A 133 3.83 -36.52 -0.73
N LYS A 134 2.72 -37.25 -0.74
CA LYS A 134 1.52 -36.94 0.06
C LYS A 134 1.78 -36.81 1.57
N ALA A 135 2.61 -37.69 2.15
CA ALA A 135 2.90 -37.63 3.59
C ALA A 135 3.68 -36.36 3.98
N GLN A 136 4.59 -35.92 3.10
CA GLN A 136 5.38 -34.71 3.30
C GLN A 136 4.54 -33.46 3.07
N HIS A 137 3.67 -33.48 2.05
CA HIS A 137 2.68 -32.44 1.80
C HIS A 137 1.76 -32.23 3.02
N ASN A 138 1.15 -33.30 3.55
CA ASN A 138 0.28 -33.21 4.73
C ASN A 138 1.02 -32.63 5.95
N LYS A 139 2.27 -33.04 6.19
CA LYS A 139 3.07 -32.53 7.31
C LYS A 139 3.38 -31.04 7.14
N THR A 140 3.76 -30.60 5.93
CA THR A 140 4.00 -29.18 5.66
C THR A 140 2.69 -28.38 5.77
N GLN A 141 1.56 -28.97 5.40
CA GLN A 141 0.24 -28.35 5.50
C GLN A 141 -0.16 -28.13 6.97
N GLU A 142 0.00 -29.15 7.82
CA GLU A 142 -0.19 -29.02 9.28
C GLU A 142 0.69 -27.90 9.86
N HIS A 143 1.92 -27.79 9.37
CA HIS A 143 2.84 -26.74 9.81
C HIS A 143 2.39 -25.34 9.34
N ALA A 144 1.97 -25.20 8.09
CA ALA A 144 1.42 -23.96 7.55
C ALA A 144 0.15 -23.52 8.30
N LEU A 145 -0.72 -24.48 8.65
CA LEU A 145 -1.93 -24.24 9.46
C LEU A 145 -1.56 -23.73 10.87
N ALA A 146 -0.58 -24.34 11.53
CA ALA A 146 -0.14 -23.87 12.84
C ALA A 146 0.40 -22.43 12.77
N ILE A 147 1.16 -22.09 11.73
CA ILE A 147 1.71 -20.74 11.54
C ILE A 147 0.61 -19.72 11.21
N ILE A 148 -0.35 -20.04 10.32
CA ILE A 148 -1.41 -19.09 9.96
C ILE A 148 -2.35 -18.82 11.14
N HIS A 149 -2.66 -19.83 11.96
CA HIS A 149 -3.45 -19.63 13.17
C HIS A 149 -2.68 -18.84 14.23
N PHE A 150 -1.37 -19.05 14.33
CA PHE A 150 -0.53 -18.22 15.17
C PHE A 150 -0.56 -16.77 14.70
N LEU A 151 -0.41 -16.52 13.40
CA LEU A 151 -0.47 -15.20 12.80
C LEU A 151 -1.84 -14.53 13.02
N GLU A 152 -2.93 -15.27 12.84
CA GLU A 152 -4.30 -14.82 13.15
C GLU A 152 -4.42 -14.34 14.59
N LYS A 153 -3.75 -15.02 15.53
CA LYS A 153 -3.68 -14.55 16.92
C LYS A 153 -2.80 -13.33 17.11
N LEU A 154 -1.69 -13.19 16.39
CA LEU A 154 -0.81 -12.03 16.53
C LEU A 154 -1.46 -10.74 16.03
N VAL A 155 -2.29 -10.82 14.98
CA VAL A 155 -2.99 -9.64 14.43
C VAL A 155 -4.28 -9.30 15.17
N ALA A 156 -4.74 -10.15 16.08
CA ALA A 156 -6.00 -9.97 16.79
C ALA A 156 -6.06 -8.63 17.56
N PRO A 157 -7.24 -7.98 17.64
CA PRO A 157 -7.37 -6.64 18.22
C PRO A 157 -7.15 -6.60 19.73
N GLN A 158 -7.30 -7.72 20.44
CA GLN A 158 -7.11 -7.78 21.90
C GLN A 158 -5.63 -7.92 22.34
N ARG A 159 -4.69 -7.87 21.40
CA ARG A 159 -3.25 -8.02 21.70
C ARG A 159 -2.63 -6.78 22.31
N GLY A 160 -1.42 -6.92 22.84
CA GLY A 160 -0.64 -5.80 23.35
C GLY A 160 -0.47 -4.69 22.31
N ALA A 161 -0.41 -3.43 22.76
CA ALA A 161 -0.38 -2.25 21.91
C ALA A 161 0.71 -2.31 20.81
N ALA A 162 1.88 -2.88 21.11
CA ALA A 162 2.96 -3.02 20.14
C ALA A 162 2.60 -3.92 18.95
N LEU A 163 1.93 -5.05 19.19
CA LEU A 163 1.46 -5.94 18.12
C LEU A 163 0.33 -5.30 17.33
N VAL A 164 -0.59 -4.63 18.02
CA VAL A 164 -1.70 -3.89 17.41
C VAL A 164 -1.17 -2.81 16.45
N ASN A 165 -0.20 -2.01 16.89
CA ASN A 165 0.41 -0.95 16.10
C ASN A 165 1.21 -1.50 14.92
N ALA A 166 1.95 -2.60 15.14
CA ALA A 166 2.71 -3.23 14.08
C ALA A 166 1.79 -3.82 12.99
N ALA A 167 0.73 -4.54 13.40
CA ALA A 167 -0.24 -5.15 12.50
C ALA A 167 -1.11 -4.13 11.74
N SER A 168 -1.29 -2.91 12.26
CA SER A 168 -1.99 -1.82 11.55
C SER A 168 -1.09 -1.03 10.59
N SER A 169 0.22 -1.25 10.61
CA SER A 169 1.14 -0.53 9.73
C SER A 169 0.93 -0.90 8.25
N LEU A 170 0.99 0.10 7.37
CA LEU A 170 0.84 -0.12 5.93
C LEU A 170 1.81 -1.17 5.40
N GLN A 171 3.06 -1.17 5.87
CA GLN A 171 4.10 -2.11 5.45
C GLN A 171 3.74 -3.57 5.73
N ILE A 172 3.17 -3.87 6.90
CA ILE A 172 2.74 -5.23 7.25
C ILE A 172 1.48 -5.61 6.48
N CYS A 173 0.50 -4.71 6.40
CA CYS A 173 -0.74 -4.95 5.64
C CYS A 173 -0.45 -5.23 4.15
N SER A 174 0.40 -4.42 3.52
CA SER A 174 0.83 -4.59 2.12
C SER A 174 1.50 -5.94 1.91
N ARG A 175 2.38 -6.30 2.83
CA ARG A 175 3.14 -7.54 2.74
C ARG A 175 2.23 -8.76 2.89
N MET A 176 1.26 -8.73 3.80
CA MET A 176 0.24 -9.77 3.95
C MET A 176 -0.59 -9.92 2.68
N LEU A 177 -1.02 -8.78 2.09
CA LEU A 177 -1.75 -8.78 0.83
C LEU A 177 -0.95 -9.47 -0.26
N ASP A 178 0.29 -9.03 -0.52
CA ASP A 178 1.15 -9.58 -1.57
C ASP A 178 1.50 -11.06 -1.34
N LEU A 179 1.75 -11.46 -0.09
CA LEU A 179 2.09 -12.84 0.24
C LEU A 179 0.93 -13.80 -0.02
N PHE A 180 -0.27 -13.47 0.46
CA PHE A 180 -1.44 -14.34 0.36
C PHE A 180 -2.05 -14.35 -1.05
N THR A 181 -1.81 -13.31 -1.85
CA THR A 181 -2.17 -13.31 -3.28
C THR A 181 -1.19 -14.15 -4.10
N THR A 182 0.12 -13.98 -3.90
CA THR A 182 1.17 -14.68 -4.68
C THR A 182 1.22 -16.17 -4.38
N HIS A 183 0.95 -16.56 -3.13
CA HIS A 183 1.09 -17.95 -2.69
C HIS A 183 -0.19 -18.77 -2.67
N SER A 184 -1.30 -18.21 -3.18
CA SER A 184 -2.58 -18.87 -3.43
C SER A 184 -2.40 -20.33 -3.88
N SER A 185 -2.47 -21.25 -2.93
CA SER A 185 -2.60 -22.68 -3.19
C SER A 185 -4.10 -22.93 -3.19
N VAL A 186 -4.68 -23.00 -4.38
CA VAL A 186 -6.13 -23.10 -4.63
C VAL A 186 -6.76 -24.38 -4.05
N ALA A 187 -5.97 -25.27 -3.44
CA ALA A 187 -6.41 -26.60 -3.04
C ALA A 187 -6.93 -26.74 -1.59
N ASP A 188 -6.61 -25.81 -0.67
CA ASP A 188 -7.00 -25.94 0.74
C ASP A 188 -7.91 -24.79 1.22
N SER A 189 -9.17 -25.13 1.50
CA SER A 189 -10.19 -24.19 1.97
C SER A 189 -9.87 -23.60 3.35
N GLU A 190 -9.17 -24.34 4.21
CA GLU A 190 -8.93 -23.88 5.59
C GLU A 190 -7.88 -22.78 5.64
N LEU A 191 -6.71 -23.00 5.01
CA LEU A 191 -5.67 -21.98 4.84
C LEU A 191 -6.25 -20.71 4.21
N ARG A 192 -7.04 -20.87 3.14
CA ARG A 192 -7.63 -19.73 2.45
C ARG A 192 -8.62 -18.95 3.33
N SER A 193 -9.39 -19.65 4.14
CA SER A 193 -10.31 -19.01 5.08
C SER A 193 -9.56 -18.20 6.15
N ALA A 194 -8.41 -18.68 6.62
CA ALA A 194 -7.60 -17.99 7.61
C ALA A 194 -6.90 -16.76 7.02
N GLU A 195 -6.32 -16.87 5.81
CA GLU A 195 -5.75 -15.74 5.06
C GLU A 195 -6.79 -14.62 4.89
N LEU A 196 -8.02 -14.97 4.51
CA LEU A 196 -9.11 -14.01 4.34
C LEU A 196 -9.45 -13.29 5.65
N ARG A 197 -9.65 -14.03 6.76
CA ARG A 197 -9.95 -13.43 8.07
C ARG A 197 -8.84 -12.50 8.55
N ILE A 198 -7.58 -12.87 8.32
CA ILE A 198 -6.42 -12.03 8.66
C ILE A 198 -6.45 -10.74 7.84
N LEU A 199 -6.63 -10.84 6.52
CA LEU A 199 -6.66 -9.67 5.64
C LEU A 199 -7.82 -8.73 5.97
N GLU A 200 -9.00 -9.25 6.22
CA GLU A 200 -10.15 -8.45 6.64
C GLU A 200 -9.86 -7.71 7.96
N CYS A 201 -9.26 -8.40 8.94
CA CYS A 201 -8.91 -7.81 10.22
C CYS A 201 -7.87 -6.68 10.09
N VAL A 202 -6.80 -6.90 9.31
CA VAL A 202 -5.74 -5.89 9.16
C VAL A 202 -6.17 -4.75 8.24
N ALA A 203 -6.99 -5.01 7.21
CA ALA A 203 -7.51 -3.97 6.32
C ALA A 203 -8.43 -2.99 7.05
N GLN A 204 -9.30 -3.47 7.94
CA GLN A 204 -10.17 -2.62 8.77
C GLN A 204 -9.38 -1.68 9.68
N ARG A 205 -8.17 -2.10 10.10
CA ARG A 205 -7.37 -1.42 11.12
C ARG A 205 -6.14 -0.74 10.58
N CYS A 206 -5.88 -0.84 9.27
CA CYS A 206 -4.71 -0.23 8.66
C CYS A 206 -4.71 1.27 8.93
N VAL A 207 -3.57 1.82 9.33
CA VAL A 207 -3.41 3.27 9.57
C VAL A 207 -3.68 4.05 8.29
N ASP A 208 -3.21 3.52 7.15
CA ASP A 208 -3.36 4.13 5.84
C ASP A 208 -4.18 3.23 4.91
N ARG A 209 -5.50 3.24 5.12
CA ARG A 209 -6.45 2.46 4.32
C ARG A 209 -6.48 2.90 2.87
N ALA A 210 -6.28 4.18 2.57
CA ALA A 210 -6.28 4.67 1.20
C ALA A 210 -5.07 4.14 0.42
N GLN A 211 -3.87 4.18 1.01
CA GLN A 211 -2.68 3.57 0.39
C GLN A 211 -2.82 2.05 0.22
N LEU A 212 -3.44 1.36 1.18
CA LEU A 212 -3.70 -0.08 1.04
C LEU A 212 -4.67 -0.37 -0.12
N TYR A 213 -5.70 0.45 -0.32
CA TYR A 213 -6.59 0.35 -1.49
C TYR A 213 -5.82 0.55 -2.80
N TYR A 214 -4.92 1.54 -2.86
CA TYR A 214 -4.10 1.78 -4.05
C TYR A 214 -3.19 0.62 -4.41
N GLN A 215 -2.78 -0.19 -3.44
CA GLN A 215 -2.05 -1.43 -3.75
C GLN A 215 -2.94 -2.49 -4.39
N CYS A 216 -4.23 -2.56 -4.03
CA CYS A 216 -5.18 -3.45 -4.67
C CYS A 216 -5.41 -3.10 -6.14
N VAL A 217 -5.27 -1.82 -6.53
CA VAL A 217 -5.40 -1.36 -7.92
C VAL A 217 -4.40 -2.06 -8.86
N ARG A 218 -3.23 -2.46 -8.36
CA ARG A 218 -2.19 -3.17 -9.14
C ARG A 218 -2.66 -4.50 -9.70
N TYR A 219 -3.62 -5.15 -9.04
CA TYR A 219 -4.16 -6.45 -9.42
C TYR A 219 -5.34 -6.34 -10.40
N ARG A 220 -5.76 -5.13 -10.79
CA ARG A 220 -6.92 -4.94 -11.68
C ARG A 220 -6.71 -5.39 -13.12
N SER A 221 -5.47 -5.66 -13.53
CA SER A 221 -5.19 -6.33 -14.81
C SER A 221 -5.66 -7.79 -14.81
N GLU A 222 -5.83 -8.40 -13.64
CA GLU A 222 -6.28 -9.78 -13.45
C GLU A 222 -7.79 -9.80 -13.22
N ALA A 223 -8.59 -9.68 -14.29
CA ALA A 223 -10.04 -9.80 -14.19
C ALA A 223 -10.48 -11.28 -14.33
N PRO A 224 -11.25 -11.85 -13.37
CA PRO A 224 -11.77 -11.25 -12.14
C PRO A 224 -10.71 -11.13 -11.02
N LEU A 225 -10.81 -10.06 -10.22
CA LEU A 225 -9.92 -9.79 -9.08
C LEU A 225 -9.88 -11.01 -8.13
N PRO A 226 -8.70 -11.39 -7.60
CA PRO A 226 -8.62 -12.44 -6.59
C PRO A 226 -9.47 -12.10 -5.37
N GLN A 227 -10.22 -13.07 -4.83
CA GLN A 227 -11.17 -12.87 -3.72
C GLN A 227 -10.57 -12.10 -2.52
N LEU A 228 -9.31 -12.37 -2.17
CA LEU A 228 -8.62 -11.65 -1.09
C LEU A 228 -8.45 -10.16 -1.40
N VAL A 229 -8.02 -9.84 -2.63
CA VAL A 229 -7.84 -8.46 -3.08
C VAL A 229 -9.19 -7.75 -3.11
N GLN A 230 -10.24 -8.44 -3.55
CA GLN A 230 -11.60 -7.90 -3.56
C GLN A 230 -12.06 -7.53 -2.14
N SER A 231 -11.88 -8.44 -1.16
CA SER A 231 -12.27 -8.17 0.24
C SER A 231 -11.51 -6.97 0.83
N VAL A 232 -10.19 -6.89 0.63
CA VAL A 232 -9.39 -5.73 1.08
C VAL A 232 -9.82 -4.44 0.37
N SER A 233 -10.05 -4.50 -0.94
CA SER A 233 -10.54 -3.37 -1.73
C SER A 233 -11.88 -2.86 -1.19
N ASP A 234 -12.84 -3.73 -0.92
CA ASP A 234 -14.18 -3.36 -0.44
C ASP A 234 -14.14 -2.72 0.95
N ILE A 235 -13.24 -3.16 1.82
CA ILE A 235 -13.07 -2.58 3.17
C ILE A 235 -12.39 -1.20 3.12
N THR A 236 -11.47 -1.01 2.18
CA THR A 236 -10.59 0.18 2.14
C THR A 236 -11.06 1.27 1.18
N VAL A 237 -11.97 0.94 0.25
CA VAL A 237 -12.48 1.86 -0.78
C VAL A 237 -13.03 3.16 -0.22
N GLY A 238 -13.71 3.11 0.93
CA GLY A 238 -14.28 4.31 1.57
C GLY A 238 -13.22 5.36 1.88
N ALA A 239 -12.07 4.93 2.43
CA ALA A 239 -10.98 5.85 2.76
C ALA A 239 -10.31 6.45 1.51
N ALA A 240 -10.19 5.66 0.43
CA ALA A 240 -9.64 6.15 -0.83
C ALA A 240 -10.59 7.13 -1.54
N VAL A 241 -11.91 6.90 -1.44
CA VAL A 241 -12.92 7.86 -1.91
C VAL A 241 -12.89 9.13 -1.07
N ASP A 242 -12.74 9.03 0.24
CA ASP A 242 -12.63 10.21 1.12
C ASP A 242 -11.41 11.07 0.77
N GLU A 243 -10.27 10.45 0.47
CA GLU A 243 -9.07 11.16 -0.01
C GLU A 243 -9.31 11.82 -1.37
N ALA A 244 -10.01 11.14 -2.29
CA ALA A 244 -10.40 11.73 -3.58
C ALA A 244 -11.37 12.90 -3.45
N LEU A 245 -12.33 12.83 -2.52
CA LEU A 245 -13.23 13.95 -2.22
C LEU A 245 -12.49 15.10 -1.55
N ALA A 246 -11.51 14.83 -0.69
CA ALA A 246 -10.69 15.86 -0.04
C ALA A 246 -9.86 16.69 -1.03
N LEU A 247 -9.56 16.17 -2.22
CA LEU A 247 -8.89 16.94 -3.28
C LEU A 247 -9.68 18.16 -3.73
N PHE A 248 -11.02 18.14 -3.59
CA PHE A 248 -11.87 19.26 -3.98
C PHE A 248 -11.80 20.42 -2.98
N THR A 249 -11.56 20.16 -1.70
CA THR A 249 -11.45 21.18 -0.65
C THR A 249 -10.00 21.58 -0.33
N THR A 250 -9.01 20.79 -0.75
CA THR A 250 -7.59 21.07 -0.51
C THR A 250 -7.06 22.10 -1.50
N ALA A 251 -6.34 23.12 -1.03
CA ALA A 251 -5.75 24.13 -1.90
C ALA A 251 -4.86 23.49 -2.99
N SER A 252 -5.20 23.74 -4.26
CA SER A 252 -4.54 23.13 -5.43
C SER A 252 -4.51 21.59 -5.44
N GLY A 253 -5.40 20.91 -4.71
CA GLY A 253 -5.40 19.45 -4.57
C GLY A 253 -5.43 18.72 -5.91
N MET A 254 -6.33 19.10 -6.81
CA MET A 254 -6.45 18.47 -8.14
C MET A 254 -5.22 18.72 -9.03
N SER A 255 -4.67 19.93 -8.99
CA SER A 255 -3.46 20.28 -9.74
C SER A 255 -2.24 19.50 -9.24
N LEU A 256 -2.05 19.44 -7.91
CA LEU A 256 -0.98 18.67 -7.27
C LEU A 256 -1.12 17.19 -7.57
N CYS A 257 -2.33 16.64 -7.50
CA CYS A 257 -2.62 15.25 -7.89
C CYS A 257 -2.20 14.97 -9.34
N ARG A 258 -2.51 15.88 -10.28
CA ARG A 258 -2.06 15.73 -11.68
C ARG A 258 -0.54 15.79 -11.85
N MET A 259 0.16 16.60 -11.05
CA MET A 259 1.62 16.80 -11.15
C MET A 259 2.45 15.68 -10.50
N GLN A 260 1.86 14.87 -9.62
CA GLN A 260 2.56 13.73 -9.02
C GLN A 260 3.00 12.73 -10.12
N SER A 261 4.24 12.22 -9.99
CA SER A 261 4.84 11.29 -10.96
C SER A 261 3.97 10.04 -11.14
N ALA A 262 3.79 9.60 -12.38
CA ALA A 262 3.09 8.36 -12.69
C ALA A 262 3.87 7.12 -12.17
N PRO A 263 3.18 6.09 -11.65
CA PRO A 263 1.73 5.95 -11.52
C PRO A 263 1.15 6.71 -10.30
N ASN A 264 0.05 7.45 -10.50
CA ASN A 264 -0.73 8.08 -9.42
C ASN A 264 -2.10 7.38 -9.25
N PRO A 265 -2.23 6.49 -8.26
CA PRO A 265 -3.47 5.74 -8.02
C PRO A 265 -4.67 6.61 -7.64
N LEU A 266 -4.44 7.72 -6.94
CA LEU A 266 -5.48 8.66 -6.56
C LEU A 266 -6.05 9.37 -7.81
N LEU A 267 -5.18 9.73 -8.75
CA LEU A 267 -5.59 10.24 -10.05
C LEU A 267 -6.41 9.20 -10.83
N GLU A 268 -6.10 7.91 -10.73
CA GLU A 268 -6.91 6.86 -11.37
C GLU A 268 -8.33 6.78 -10.79
N ILE A 269 -8.50 6.95 -9.46
CA ILE A 269 -9.84 7.03 -8.84
C ILE A 269 -10.66 8.18 -9.41
N VAL A 270 -10.05 9.36 -9.51
CA VAL A 270 -10.70 10.58 -10.00
C VAL A 270 -10.92 10.53 -11.50
N ARG A 271 -10.06 9.83 -12.25
CA ARG A 271 -10.10 9.84 -13.70
C ARG A 271 -11.08 8.80 -14.24
N ARG A 272 -11.11 7.57 -13.72
CA ARG A 272 -11.80 6.41 -14.33
C ARG A 272 -13.33 6.42 -14.17
N HIS A 273 -14.09 6.16 -15.24
CA HIS A 273 -15.56 6.22 -15.23
C HIS A 273 -16.20 5.14 -14.35
N ASP A 274 -15.54 3.98 -14.25
CA ASP A 274 -15.94 2.80 -13.47
C ASP A 274 -15.39 2.84 -12.02
N SER A 275 -14.81 3.96 -11.61
CA SER A 275 -14.25 4.13 -10.26
C SER A 275 -15.33 4.16 -9.18
N ALA A 276 -14.95 3.75 -7.97
CA ALA A 276 -15.79 3.81 -6.78
C ALA A 276 -16.27 5.23 -6.42
N LEU A 277 -15.58 6.28 -6.90
CA LEU A 277 -16.03 7.67 -6.76
C LEU A 277 -17.39 7.90 -7.44
N TYR A 278 -17.71 7.13 -8.48
CA TYR A 278 -18.89 7.34 -9.32
C TYR A 278 -20.09 6.44 -8.99
N THR A 279 -20.07 5.77 -7.85
CA THR A 279 -21.26 5.09 -7.30
C THR A 279 -22.35 6.13 -6.98
N VAL A 280 -23.61 5.68 -6.93
CA VAL A 280 -24.76 6.58 -6.65
C VAL A 280 -24.57 7.34 -5.33
N GLU A 281 -24.09 6.64 -4.29
CA GLU A 281 -23.83 7.21 -2.98
C GLU A 281 -22.71 8.28 -3.02
N ASN A 282 -21.56 7.95 -3.60
CA ASN A 282 -20.40 8.86 -3.60
C ASN A 282 -20.61 10.07 -4.53
N LYS A 283 -21.38 9.91 -5.61
CA LYS A 283 -21.86 11.04 -6.43
C LYS A 283 -22.67 12.04 -5.61
N GLU A 284 -23.59 11.55 -4.76
CA GLU A 284 -24.38 12.43 -3.91
C GLU A 284 -23.52 13.10 -2.84
N ARG A 285 -22.55 12.39 -2.25
CA ARG A 285 -21.57 12.98 -1.33
C ARG A 285 -20.77 14.11 -1.98
N LEU A 286 -20.28 13.92 -3.21
CA LEU A 286 -19.62 14.99 -3.96
C LEU A 286 -20.57 16.15 -4.27
N ARG A 287 -21.81 15.87 -4.66
CA ARG A 287 -22.82 16.91 -4.92
C ARG A 287 -23.10 17.76 -3.67
N GLN A 288 -23.22 17.11 -2.51
CA GLN A 288 -23.39 17.80 -1.22
C GLN A 288 -22.17 18.65 -0.86
N LEU A 289 -20.97 18.15 -1.13
CA LEU A 289 -19.72 18.91 -0.94
C LEU A 289 -19.70 20.18 -1.79
N LEU A 290 -20.16 20.10 -3.05
CA LEU A 290 -20.20 21.24 -3.98
C LEU A 290 -21.30 22.26 -3.68
N LEU A 291 -22.41 21.82 -3.07
CA LEU A 291 -23.55 22.66 -2.72
C LEU A 291 -23.47 23.21 -1.28
N GLY A 292 -22.45 22.83 -0.51
CA GLY A 292 -22.27 23.28 0.86
C GLY A 292 -22.04 24.79 0.95
N ASP A 293 -22.61 25.41 1.98
CA ASP A 293 -22.36 26.83 2.30
C ASP A 293 -21.00 26.94 3.00
N GLU A 294 -19.94 26.95 2.20
CA GLU A 294 -18.58 27.18 2.69
C GLU A 294 -18.21 28.67 2.54
N GLY A 295 -17.36 29.17 3.45
CA GLY A 295 -16.85 30.53 3.36
C GLY A 295 -16.22 30.85 1.99
N GLU A 296 -16.14 32.13 1.64
CA GLU A 296 -15.67 32.61 0.33
C GLU A 296 -14.35 31.97 -0.12
N GLU A 297 -13.33 31.94 0.74
CA GLU A 297 -12.03 31.33 0.43
C GLU A 297 -12.13 29.85 0.04
N ARG A 298 -13.01 29.09 0.69
CA ARG A 298 -13.21 27.67 0.36
C ARG A 298 -13.96 27.48 -0.95
N ARG A 299 -14.92 28.36 -1.26
CA ARG A 299 -15.62 28.37 -2.56
C ARG A 299 -14.64 28.62 -3.70
N SER A 300 -13.70 29.56 -3.55
CA SER A 300 -12.65 29.81 -4.56
C SER A 300 -11.74 28.59 -4.76
N VAL A 301 -11.31 27.94 -3.67
CA VAL A 301 -10.51 26.71 -3.73
C VAL A 301 -11.28 25.58 -4.43
N MET A 302 -12.55 25.41 -4.08
CA MET A 302 -13.46 24.43 -4.68
C MET A 302 -13.64 24.66 -6.17
N ALA A 303 -13.90 25.91 -6.59
CA ALA A 303 -14.06 26.29 -7.99
C ALA A 303 -12.79 26.01 -8.80
N TRP A 304 -11.61 26.32 -8.24
CA TRP A 304 -10.32 25.99 -8.85
C TRP A 304 -10.12 24.48 -9.03
N ASN A 305 -10.37 23.70 -7.98
CA ASN A 305 -10.25 22.24 -8.06
C ASN A 305 -11.28 21.62 -9.01
N CYS A 306 -12.50 22.16 -9.09
CA CYS A 306 -13.50 21.74 -10.07
C CYS A 306 -13.06 22.03 -11.51
N MET A 307 -12.47 23.21 -11.75
CA MET A 307 -11.91 23.56 -13.07
C MET A 307 -10.81 22.58 -13.47
N GLU A 308 -9.86 22.30 -12.57
CA GLU A 308 -8.76 21.35 -12.84
C GLU A 308 -9.26 19.91 -13.00
N TYR A 309 -10.25 19.49 -12.21
CA TYR A 309 -10.90 18.19 -12.35
C TYR A 309 -11.55 18.03 -13.74
N LEU A 310 -12.34 19.02 -14.18
CA LEU A 310 -12.95 19.00 -15.51
C LEU A 310 -11.89 18.95 -16.62
N ARG A 311 -10.77 19.64 -16.47
CA ARG A 311 -9.63 19.54 -17.40
C ARG A 311 -9.06 18.12 -17.47
N ILE A 312 -8.78 17.52 -16.30
CA ILE A 312 -8.29 16.13 -16.18
C ILE A 312 -9.21 15.17 -16.93
N LEU A 313 -10.52 15.36 -16.83
CA LEU A 313 -11.49 14.50 -17.51
C LEU A 313 -11.53 14.70 -19.03
N ILE A 314 -11.48 15.94 -19.53
CA ILE A 314 -11.52 16.20 -20.98
C ILE A 314 -10.24 15.73 -21.68
N ASP A 315 -9.09 15.85 -21.02
CA ASP A 315 -7.80 15.38 -21.54
C ASP A 315 -7.79 13.85 -21.77
N ARG A 316 -8.82 13.11 -21.33
CA ARG A 316 -9.01 11.68 -21.60
C ARG A 316 -9.40 11.34 -23.04
N SER A 317 -9.87 12.30 -23.85
CA SER A 317 -10.36 12.26 -25.25
C SER A 317 -11.13 11.01 -25.77
N ASN A 318 -10.72 9.78 -25.51
CA ASN A 318 -11.37 8.56 -26.00
C ASN A 318 -12.52 8.04 -25.11
N ASP A 319 -12.47 8.27 -23.80
CA ASP A 319 -13.49 7.79 -22.84
C ASP A 319 -14.42 8.90 -22.33
N PHE A 320 -14.17 10.15 -22.70
CA PHE A 320 -14.86 11.28 -22.10
C PHE A 320 -16.33 11.37 -22.54
N SER A 321 -16.65 10.97 -23.77
CA SER A 321 -18.04 10.89 -24.26
C SER A 321 -18.89 9.92 -23.43
N LEU A 322 -18.37 8.71 -23.19
CA LEU A 322 -19.02 7.69 -22.35
C LEU A 322 -19.19 8.21 -20.91
N PHE A 323 -18.17 8.89 -20.39
CA PHE A 323 -18.22 9.50 -19.08
C PHE A 323 -19.34 10.57 -18.99
N CYS A 324 -19.45 11.44 -19.99
CA CYS A 324 -20.51 12.44 -20.07
C CYS A 324 -21.90 11.79 -20.03
N THR A 325 -22.11 10.69 -20.76
CA THR A 325 -23.41 9.99 -20.77
C THR A 325 -23.82 9.49 -19.37
N HIS A 326 -22.89 8.94 -18.60
CA HIS A 326 -23.19 8.31 -17.30
C HIS A 326 -23.08 9.23 -16.08
N HIS A 327 -22.36 10.35 -16.21
CA HIS A 327 -22.00 11.21 -15.08
C HIS A 327 -22.33 12.70 -15.32
N ARG A 328 -23.19 13.01 -16.29
CA ARG A 328 -23.64 14.38 -16.62
C ARG A 328 -24.01 15.25 -15.41
N PRO A 329 -24.85 14.80 -14.45
CA PRO A 329 -25.23 15.65 -13.31
C PRO A 329 -24.05 16.10 -12.45
N MET A 330 -22.99 15.27 -12.38
CA MET A 330 -21.77 15.64 -11.67
C MET A 330 -20.97 16.70 -12.45
N LEU A 331 -20.83 16.53 -13.77
CA LEU A 331 -20.15 17.52 -14.61
C LEU A 331 -20.83 18.88 -14.50
N GLU A 332 -22.17 18.91 -14.52
CA GLU A 332 -22.98 20.10 -14.35
C GLU A 332 -22.82 20.72 -12.95
N ALA A 333 -22.73 19.91 -11.88
CA ALA A 333 -22.46 20.40 -10.53
C ALA A 333 -21.06 21.03 -10.41
N CYS A 334 -20.02 20.36 -10.92
CA CYS A 334 -18.66 20.91 -10.94
C CYS A 334 -18.59 22.18 -11.79
N TRP A 335 -19.26 22.21 -12.94
CA TRP A 335 -19.34 23.40 -13.78
C TRP A 335 -20.07 24.55 -13.07
N SER A 336 -21.15 24.26 -12.35
CA SER A 336 -21.89 25.26 -11.57
C SER A 336 -21.01 25.91 -10.50
N ALA A 337 -20.16 25.14 -9.83
CA ALA A 337 -19.18 25.66 -8.88
C ALA A 337 -18.16 26.59 -9.57
N VAL A 338 -17.68 26.24 -10.77
CA VAL A 338 -16.75 27.07 -11.55
C VAL A 338 -17.37 28.41 -11.95
N ILE A 339 -18.61 28.44 -12.43
CA ILE A 339 -19.25 29.67 -12.91
C ILE A 339 -19.83 30.56 -11.80
N GLY A 340 -19.94 30.02 -10.59
CA GLY A 340 -20.34 30.76 -9.39
C GLY A 340 -19.22 31.62 -8.80
N GLU A 341 -17.97 31.39 -9.22
CA GLU A 341 -16.79 32.09 -8.74
C GLU A 341 -16.46 33.34 -9.59
N GLU A 342 -15.93 34.38 -8.94
CA GLU A 342 -15.41 35.58 -9.59
C GLU A 342 -13.92 35.38 -9.94
N TRP A 343 -13.65 35.17 -11.24
CA TRP A 343 -12.31 34.89 -11.73
C TRP A 343 -11.53 36.18 -12.05
N VAL A 344 -10.22 36.18 -11.82
CA VAL A 344 -9.32 37.19 -12.40
C VAL A 344 -9.14 36.93 -13.91
N SER A 345 -8.70 37.93 -14.68
CA SER A 345 -8.66 37.86 -16.16
C SER A 345 -7.94 36.64 -16.74
N SER A 346 -6.87 36.16 -16.10
CA SER A 346 -6.17 34.93 -16.53
C SER A 346 -6.95 33.64 -16.24
N GLY A 347 -7.84 33.66 -15.26
CA GLY A 347 -8.81 32.60 -14.96
C GLY A 347 -10.01 32.63 -15.91
N GLU A 348 -10.46 33.80 -16.34
CA GLU A 348 -11.57 33.95 -17.28
C GLU A 348 -11.28 33.27 -18.64
N GLU A 349 -10.11 33.54 -19.24
CA GLU A 349 -9.70 32.88 -20.49
C GLU A 349 -9.68 31.35 -20.36
N GLN A 350 -9.19 30.89 -19.21
CA GLN A 350 -9.08 29.50 -18.84
C GLN A 350 -10.44 28.81 -18.69
N VAL A 351 -11.42 29.49 -18.09
CA VAL A 351 -12.80 29.02 -17.92
C VAL A 351 -13.53 29.01 -19.26
N MET A 352 -13.34 30.03 -20.10
CA MET A 352 -13.95 30.08 -21.44
C MET A 352 -13.39 29.00 -22.37
N SER A 353 -12.07 28.76 -22.34
CA SER A 353 -11.46 27.65 -23.08
C SER A 353 -12.01 26.30 -22.63
N LEU A 354 -12.17 26.11 -21.32
CA LEU A 354 -12.76 24.91 -20.75
C LEU A 354 -14.23 24.73 -21.16
N HIS A 355 -15.04 25.81 -21.12
CA HIS A 355 -16.44 25.81 -21.54
C HIS A 355 -16.60 25.36 -22.99
N HIS A 356 -15.80 25.94 -23.90
CA HIS A 356 -15.83 25.59 -25.31
C HIS A 356 -15.54 24.09 -25.51
N ARG A 357 -14.49 23.59 -24.84
CA ARG A 357 -14.13 22.17 -24.90
C ARG A 357 -15.23 21.27 -24.33
N LEU A 358 -15.84 21.61 -23.19
CA LEU A 358 -16.94 20.83 -22.60
C LEU A 358 -18.17 20.76 -23.50
N CYS A 359 -18.56 21.89 -24.12
CA CYS A 359 -19.71 21.95 -25.02
C CYS A 359 -19.54 21.05 -26.25
N LEU A 360 -18.32 20.90 -26.77
CA LEU A 360 -18.04 19.97 -27.88
C LEU A 360 -18.39 18.52 -27.55
N TRP A 361 -18.33 18.13 -26.27
CA TRP A 361 -18.58 16.76 -25.82
C TRP A 361 -20.00 16.53 -25.31
N ILE A 362 -20.60 17.53 -24.65
CA ILE A 362 -21.92 17.40 -24.03
C ILE A 362 -23.06 17.59 -25.05
N GLY A 363 -22.81 18.27 -26.18
CA GLY A 363 -23.78 18.46 -27.27
C GLY A 363 -24.90 19.48 -26.97
N GLU A 364 -25.06 19.88 -25.71
CA GLU A 364 -25.92 20.97 -25.24
C GLU A 364 -25.10 22.11 -24.63
N SER A 365 -25.66 23.33 -24.59
CA SER A 365 -24.97 24.48 -24.03
C SER A 365 -24.98 24.46 -22.50
N LEU A 366 -23.82 24.20 -21.90
CA LEU A 366 -23.61 24.50 -20.47
C LEU A 366 -23.79 26.02 -20.24
N PRO A 367 -24.32 26.43 -19.06
CA PRO A 367 -24.52 27.84 -18.75
C PRO A 367 -23.19 28.61 -18.81
N LEU A 368 -23.22 29.80 -19.41
CA LEU A 368 -22.05 30.69 -19.41
C LEU A 368 -21.85 31.32 -18.02
N PRO A 369 -20.59 31.62 -17.64
CA PRO A 369 -20.31 32.44 -16.46
C PRO A 369 -21.09 33.76 -16.50
N HIS A 370 -21.50 34.25 -15.32
CA HIS A 370 -22.29 35.46 -15.20
C HIS A 370 -21.56 36.71 -15.73
N TRP A 371 -20.24 36.77 -15.55
CA TRP A 371 -19.36 37.82 -16.08
C TRP A 371 -19.18 37.75 -17.61
N ALA A 372 -19.29 36.57 -18.23
CA ALA A 372 -19.12 36.40 -19.67
C ALA A 372 -20.29 36.99 -20.49
N LYS A 373 -21.45 37.20 -19.87
CA LYS A 373 -22.59 37.87 -20.51
C LYS A 373 -22.40 39.39 -20.60
N ALA A 374 -21.59 39.99 -19.73
CA ALA A 374 -21.32 41.43 -19.73
C ALA A 374 -20.34 41.86 -20.85
N SER A 375 -19.63 40.90 -21.44
CA SER A 375 -18.64 41.13 -22.51
C SER A 375 -19.22 41.09 -23.92
N GLN A 376 -20.52 40.83 -24.09
CA GLN A 376 -21.16 40.98 -25.39
C GLN A 376 -21.29 42.47 -25.69
N PRO A 377 -20.72 42.99 -26.80
CA PRO A 377 -20.93 44.37 -27.17
C PRO A 377 -22.43 44.56 -27.38
N THR A 378 -23.02 45.47 -26.62
CA THR A 378 -24.32 46.05 -26.94
C THR A 378 -24.19 46.66 -28.32
N THR A 379 -24.64 45.94 -29.35
CA THR A 379 -24.87 46.51 -30.67
C THR A 379 -25.92 47.59 -30.49
N ALA A 380 -25.48 48.83 -30.69
CA ALA A 380 -26.28 50.04 -30.68
C ALA A 380 -27.36 50.05 -31.77
#